data_AF-A0A0M2PWY2-F1
#
_entry.id   AF-A0A0M2PWY2-F1
#
_cell.length_a   1.000
_cell.length_b   1.000
_cell.length_c   1.000
_cell.angle_alpha   90.00
_cell.angle_beta   90.00
_cell.angle_gamma   90.00
#
_symmetry.space_group_name_H-M   'P 1'
#
loop_
_entity.id
_entity.type
_entity.pdbx_description
1 polymer ?
#
loop_
_entity_poly.entity_id
_entity_poly.type
_entity_poly.pdbx_seq_one_letter_code
_entity_poly.pdbx_strand_id
1 'polypeptide(L)' 'MSKAKIFYFTLQDEQTKEEKLDWFERTRFEQIPFDHITPDQKANWINLTNNDFDSFLPLIDTGLYRERSHDGDYPTDA' A
#
# COMPACT_ATOMS: atom_id res chain seq x y z
N MET A 1 7.53 -8.72 -26.42
CA MET A 1 7.71 -7.42 -25.74
C MET A 1 8.18 -7.67 -24.31
N SER A 2 9.13 -6.89 -23.80
CA SER A 2 9.53 -6.99 -22.39
C SER A 2 8.51 -6.28 -21.50
N LYS A 3 8.29 -6.80 -20.29
CA LYS A 3 7.48 -6.12 -19.26
C LYS A 3 8.18 -4.83 -18.82
N ALA A 4 7.39 -3.82 -18.45
CA ALA A 4 7.90 -2.62 -17.78
C ALA A 4 8.55 -2.98 -16.44
N LYS A 5 9.46 -2.13 -15.96
CA LYS A 5 10.20 -2.30 -14.71
C LYS A 5 10.00 -1.09 -13.81
N ILE A 6 10.00 -1.31 -12.50
CA ILE A 6 9.85 -0.26 -11.50
C ILE A 6 11.13 -0.21 -10.67
N PHE A 7 11.71 0.97 -10.58
CA PHE A 7 12.90 1.28 -9.78
C PHE A 7 12.48 2.28 -8.71
N TYR A 8 12.56 1.89 -7.45
CA TYR A 8 12.06 2.65 -6.31
C TYR A 8 13.21 3.04 -5.38
N PHE A 9 13.12 4.23 -4.80
CA PHE A 9 14.04 4.71 -3.77
C PHE A 9 13.26 5.68 -2.87
N THR A 10 13.60 5.71 -1.58
CA THR A 10 13.04 6.68 -0.63
C THR A 10 14.14 7.31 0.20
N LEU A 11 13.91 8.56 0.59
CA LEU A 11 14.68 9.23 1.63
C LEU A 11 14.25 8.72 3.01
N GLN A 12 15.07 8.99 4.02
CA GLN A 12 14.78 8.59 5.40
C GLN A 12 13.60 9.40 5.94
N ASP A 13 12.81 8.76 6.80
CA ASP A 13 11.57 9.34 7.33
C ASP A 13 11.86 10.57 8.22
N GLU A 14 12.93 10.51 9.02
CA GLU A 14 13.32 11.55 9.96
C GLU A 14 14.05 12.75 9.31
N GLN A 15 14.33 12.72 8.00
CA GLN A 15 15.00 13.83 7.32
C GLN A 15 14.11 15.08 7.28
N THR A 16 14.70 16.19 7.70
CA THR A 16 14.12 17.53 7.60
C THR A 16 13.96 17.96 6.13
N LYS A 17 13.18 19.01 5.91
CA LYS A 17 13.00 19.60 4.59
C LYS A 17 14.34 20.03 3.98
N GLU A 18 15.18 20.68 4.78
CA GLU A 18 16.48 21.22 4.37
C GLU A 18 17.43 20.10 3.94
N GLU A 19 17.48 18.99 4.70
CA GLU A 19 18.27 17.81 4.36
C GLU A 19 17.77 17.13 3.08
N LYS A 20 16.45 17.07 2.85
CA LYS A 20 15.90 16.51 1.60
C LYS A 20 16.27 17.37 0.40
N LEU A 21 16.23 18.70 0.53
CA LEU A 21 16.63 19.62 -0.54
C LEU A 21 18.13 19.54 -0.84
N ASP A 22 18.99 19.50 0.18
CA ASP A 22 20.44 19.32 0.01
C ASP A 22 20.76 17.99 -0.68
N TRP A 23 20.02 16.92 -0.35
CA TRP A 23 20.15 15.63 -1.04
C TRP A 23 19.82 15.73 -2.54
N PHE A 24 18.74 16.42 -2.91
CA PHE A 24 18.36 16.62 -4.32
C PHE A 24 19.38 17.47 -5.09
N GLU A 25 19.99 18.46 -4.44
CA GLU A 25 21.01 19.31 -5.05
C GLU A 25 22.29 18.51 -5.36
N ARG A 26 22.69 17.60 -4.45
CA ARG A 26 23.97 16.88 -4.54
C ARG A 26 23.89 15.55 -5.28
N THR A 27 22.72 14.91 -5.31
CA THR A 27 22.58 13.55 -5.84
C THR A 27 22.15 13.56 -7.29
N ARG A 28 23.01 13.05 -8.19
CA ARG A 28 22.63 12.84 -9.58
C ARG A 28 21.73 11.61 -9.71
N PHE A 29 20.82 11.64 -10.68
CA PHE A 29 19.84 10.58 -10.88
C PHE A 29 20.47 9.20 -11.08
N GLU A 30 21.59 9.11 -11.80
CA GLU A 30 22.31 7.87 -12.09
C GLU A 30 23.01 7.29 -10.84
N GLN A 31 23.14 8.08 -9.78
CA GLN A 31 23.79 7.67 -8.52
C GLN A 31 22.77 7.23 -7.47
N ILE A 32 21.47 7.39 -7.73
CA ILE A 32 20.42 6.96 -6.80
C ILE A 32 20.45 5.43 -6.73
N PRO A 33 20.59 4.84 -5.53
CA PRO A 33 20.64 3.39 -5.37
C PRO A 33 19.22 2.81 -5.39
N PHE A 34 18.59 2.81 -6.56
CA PHE A 34 17.23 2.29 -6.71
C PHE A 34 17.14 0.78 -6.48
N ASP A 35 16.11 0.36 -5.75
CA ASP A 35 15.68 -1.02 -5.66
C ASP A 35 14.74 -1.37 -6.82
N HIS A 36 14.98 -2.50 -7.47
CA HIS A 36 14.06 -3.04 -8.47
C HIS A 36 12.94 -3.81 -7.78
N ILE A 37 11.71 -3.31 -7.89
CA ILE A 37 10.54 -3.88 -7.21
C ILE A 37 9.53 -4.46 -8.22
N THR A 38 8.80 -5.49 -7.78
CA THR A 38 7.71 -6.10 -8.53
C THR A 38 6.41 -5.96 -7.73
N PRO A 39 5.35 -5.38 -8.31
CA PRO A 39 4.08 -5.25 -7.61
C PRO A 39 3.48 -6.61 -7.22
N ASP A 40 2.74 -6.64 -6.11
CA ASP A 40 2.00 -7.83 -5.70
C ASP A 40 0.72 -8.04 -6.54
N GLN A 41 -0.04 -9.10 -6.22
CA GLN A 41 -1.30 -9.41 -6.91
C GLN A 41 -2.39 -8.34 -6.72
N LYS A 42 -2.31 -7.56 -5.63
CA LYS A 42 -3.20 -6.43 -5.34
C LYS A 42 -2.68 -5.11 -5.94
N ALA A 43 -1.62 -5.18 -6.77
CA ALA A 43 -0.94 -4.06 -7.40
C ALA A 43 -0.28 -3.06 -6.43
N ASN A 44 0.01 -3.47 -5.19
CA ASN A 44 0.82 -2.68 -4.27
C ASN A 44 2.29 -2.69 -4.72
N TRP A 45 3.02 -1.60 -4.50
CA TRP A 45 4.43 -1.46 -4.91
C TRP A 45 5.40 -1.64 -3.73
N ILE A 46 5.05 -1.06 -2.58
CA ILE A 46 5.84 -1.11 -1.34
C ILE A 46 4.98 -1.67 -0.20
N ASN A 47 5.62 -2.03 0.91
CA ASN A 47 4.95 -2.65 2.07
C ASN A 47 4.17 -3.92 1.69
N LEU A 48 4.74 -4.72 0.78
CA LEU A 48 4.13 -5.94 0.29
C LEU A 48 4.03 -6.95 1.43
N THR A 49 2.82 -7.47 1.66
CA THR A 49 2.61 -8.55 2.60
C THR A 49 2.80 -9.89 1.91
N ASN A 50 3.72 -10.70 2.41
CA ASN A 50 3.83 -12.12 2.08
C ASN A 50 3.35 -12.95 3.27
N ASN A 51 2.04 -12.96 3.46
CA ASN A 51 1.39 -13.74 4.51
C ASN A 51 0.05 -14.29 4.02
N ASP A 52 -0.53 -15.18 4.83
CA ASP A 52 -1.80 -15.86 4.59
C ASP A 52 -2.97 -15.14 5.29
N PHE A 53 -2.85 -13.84 5.56
CA PHE A 53 -3.88 -13.09 6.30
C PHE A 53 -5.26 -13.16 5.61
N ASP A 54 -5.29 -13.17 4.28
CA ASP A 54 -6.52 -13.31 3.49
C ASP A 54 -7.20 -14.68 3.66
N SER A 55 -6.53 -15.67 4.25
CA SER A 55 -7.09 -17.01 4.54
C SER A 55 -7.90 -17.07 5.85
N PHE A 56 -7.77 -16.07 6.72
CA PHE A 56 -8.52 -16.02 7.97
C PHE A 56 -9.98 -15.66 7.75
N LEU A 57 -10.84 -16.00 8.73
CA LEU A 57 -12.23 -15.59 8.72
C LEU A 57 -12.31 -14.06 8.87
N PRO A 58 -12.96 -13.33 7.94
CA PRO A 58 -13.11 -11.90 8.06
C PRO A 58 -14.00 -11.56 9.27
N LEU A 59 -13.60 -10.57 10.05
CA LEU A 59 -14.37 -10.13 11.23
C LEU A 59 -15.73 -9.55 10.84
N ILE A 60 -15.78 -8.82 9.74
CA ILE A 60 -16.95 -8.13 9.20
C ILE A 60 -16.84 -8.24 7.68
N ASP A 61 -17.88 -8.78 7.04
CA ASP A 61 -18.04 -8.67 5.60
C ASP A 61 -19.09 -7.60 5.30
N THR A 62 -18.65 -6.46 4.79
CA THR A 62 -19.54 -5.33 4.44
C THR A 62 -20.63 -5.68 3.43
N GLY A 63 -20.47 -6.73 2.61
CA GLY A 63 -21.53 -7.23 1.73
C GLY A 63 -22.72 -7.76 2.53
N LEU A 64 -22.44 -8.59 3.53
CA LEU A 64 -23.44 -9.12 4.48
C LEU A 64 -24.09 -8.03 5.34
N TYR A 65 -23.35 -6.97 5.72
CA TYR A 65 -23.93 -5.82 6.42
C TYR A 65 -24.83 -4.96 5.52
N ARG A 66 -24.46 -4.80 4.24
CA ARG A 66 -25.28 -4.05 3.27
C ARG A 66 -26.58 -4.76 2.94
N GLU A 67 -26.58 -6.09 2.83
CA GLU A 67 -27.81 -6.89 2.68
C GLU A 67 -28.71 -6.74 3.91
N ARG A 68 -28.17 -6.91 5.12
CA ARG A 68 -28.91 -6.68 6.39
C ARG A 68 -29.42 -5.25 6.58
N SER A 69 -28.82 -4.26 5.91
CA SER A 69 -29.30 -2.87 5.95
C SER A 69 -30.40 -2.60 4.92
N HIS A 70 -30.45 -3.40 3.85
CA HIS A 70 -31.46 -3.32 2.80
C HIS A 70 -32.73 -4.09 3.21
N ASP A 71 -32.57 -5.22 3.89
CA ASP A 71 -33.64 -5.93 4.56
C ASP A 71 -33.87 -5.27 5.91
N GLY A 72 -34.71 -4.23 5.98
CA GLY A 72 -34.92 -3.37 7.14
C GLY A 72 -35.48 -4.01 8.41
N ASP A 73 -34.85 -5.07 8.92
CA ASP A 73 -35.01 -5.58 10.27
C ASP A 73 -34.06 -4.81 11.20
N TYR A 74 -34.47 -3.58 11.54
CA TYR A 74 -34.08 -3.05 12.84
C TYR A 74 -34.77 -3.92 13.90
N PRO A 75 -34.05 -4.49 14.88
CA PRO A 75 -34.71 -4.97 16.09
C PRO A 75 -35.37 -3.76 16.74
N THR A 76 -36.68 -3.66 16.64
CA THR A 76 -37.47 -2.75 17.47
C THR A 76 -37.60 -3.40 18.83
N ASP A 77 -36.53 -3.32 19.62
CA ASP A 77 -36.55 -3.76 21.00
C ASP A 77 -36.75 -2.52 21.89
N ALA A 78 -37.80 -2.64 22.71
CA ALA A 78 -38.39 -1.65 23.61
C ALA A 78 -37.50 -1.25 24.80
#